data_AF-A0A830HIQ6-F1
#
_entry.id   AF-A0A830HIQ6-F1
#
_cell.length_a   1.000
_cell.length_b   1.000
_cell.length_c   1.000
_cell.angle_alpha   90.00
_cell.angle_beta   90.00
_cell.angle_gamma   90.00
#
_symmetry.space_group_name_H-M   'P 1'
#
loop_
_entity.id
_entity.type
_entity.pdbx_description
1 polymer ?
#
loop_
_entity_poly.entity_id
_entity_poly.type
_entity_poly.pdbx_seq_one_letter_code
_entity_poly.pdbx_strand_id
1 'polypeptide(L)'
;MLLRDSFAGSSCTGFVINVAGEEEHTEETLCSLRFGEKLSSVKTSAVASQATDVAARRAQVSAELEAERVKLAELVRAGQGDHINPAAPPSEQASLRNNIATMTKREVEVRALKARLVEAKAAHGADSAAVAAVASRLEEAMLSHSNIRDIVLRQKTIPGLWVGATAVYSRTEAQVASLCAQMDVLG
;
A
#
# COMPACT_ATOMS: atom_id res chain seq x y z
N MET A 1 -10.62 12.93 13.13
CA MET A 1 -11.81 13.72 13.51
C MET A 1 -13.02 13.10 12.84
N LEU A 2 -14.08 12.83 13.60
CA LEU A 2 -15.25 12.07 13.13
C LEU A 2 -16.11 12.82 12.10
N LEU A 3 -16.20 14.15 12.19
CA LEU A 3 -17.08 14.97 11.34
C LEU A 3 -16.38 15.59 10.13
N ARG A 4 -15.15 15.16 9.81
CA ARG A 4 -14.38 15.80 8.73
C ARG A 4 -15.14 15.80 7.40
N ASP A 5 -15.81 14.71 7.10
CA ASP A 5 -16.53 14.55 5.84
C ASP A 5 -17.85 15.35 5.79
N SER A 6 -18.39 15.75 6.95
CA SER A 6 -19.56 16.62 7.03
C SER A 6 -19.25 18.08 6.65
N PHE A 7 -18.00 18.54 6.78
CA PHE A 7 -17.60 19.92 6.49
C PHE A 7 -16.75 20.07 5.22
N ALA A 8 -16.23 18.98 4.66
CA ALA A 8 -15.36 19.03 3.48
C ALA A 8 -15.42 17.78 2.58
N GLY A 9 -16.38 16.88 2.82
CA GLY A 9 -16.46 15.58 2.14
C GLY A 9 -17.77 15.36 1.39
N SER A 10 -18.13 14.10 1.24
CA SER A 10 -19.25 13.61 0.43
C SER A 10 -20.61 13.64 1.14
N SER A 11 -20.82 14.58 2.06
CA SER A 11 -22.03 14.69 2.87
C SER A 11 -22.90 15.88 2.45
N CYS A 12 -24.22 15.70 2.44
CA CYS A 12 -25.17 16.82 2.44
C CYS A 12 -25.41 17.24 3.89
N THR A 13 -24.84 18.37 4.30
CA THR A 13 -24.87 18.82 5.69
C THR A 13 -25.70 20.08 5.84
N GLY A 14 -26.71 20.03 6.73
CA GLY A 14 -27.49 21.18 7.15
C GLY A 14 -27.09 21.63 8.56
N PHE A 15 -27.07 22.94 8.79
CA PHE A 15 -26.78 23.52 10.11
C PHE A 15 -28.03 24.22 10.65
N VAL A 16 -28.31 24.04 11.93
CA VAL A 16 -29.35 24.75 12.67
C VAL A 16 -28.68 25.46 13.83
N ILE A 17 -28.80 26.79 13.88
CA ILE A 17 -28.24 27.62 14.94
C ILE A 17 -29.38 28.04 15.85
N ASN A 18 -29.37 27.55 17.09
CA ASN A 18 -30.32 27.93 18.11
C ASN A 18 -29.76 29.13 18.89
N VAL A 19 -30.58 30.15 19.09
CA VAL A 19 -30.20 31.37 19.80
C VAL A 19 -31.23 31.73 20.86
N ALA A 20 -30.77 32.42 21.90
CA ALA A 20 -31.58 32.95 22.98
C ALA A 20 -32.15 34.33 22.58
N GLY A 21 -33.35 34.66 23.06
CA GLY A 21 -34.01 35.93 22.78
C GLY A 21 -33.79 36.99 23.85
N GLU A 22 -33.23 36.58 24.99
CA GLU A 22 -33.01 37.38 26.18
C GLU A 22 -31.81 38.33 26.03
N GLU A 23 -31.97 39.57 26.50
CA GLU A 23 -30.97 40.65 26.34
C GLU A 23 -29.62 40.30 26.99
N GLU A 24 -29.65 39.54 28.09
CA GLU A 24 -28.45 39.05 28.80
C GLU A 24 -27.57 38.10 27.96
N HIS A 25 -28.11 37.55 26.86
CA HIS A 25 -27.41 36.62 25.97
C HIS A 25 -27.11 37.21 24.59
N THR A 26 -27.21 38.54 24.45
CA THR A 26 -27.05 39.24 23.16
C THR A 26 -25.69 38.98 22.52
N GLU A 27 -24.61 38.98 23.30
CA GLU A 27 -23.25 38.79 22.78
C GLU A 27 -23.04 37.37 22.21
N GLU A 28 -23.45 36.35 22.96
CA GLU A 28 -23.35 34.94 22.53
C GLU A 28 -24.28 34.61 21.36
N THR A 29 -25.47 35.21 21.34
CA THR A 29 -26.40 35.13 20.21
C THR A 29 -25.77 35.70 18.95
N LEU A 30 -25.16 36.89 19.05
CA LEU A 30 -24.49 37.53 17.93
C LEU A 30 -23.26 36.74 17.45
N CYS A 31 -22.50 36.14 18.37
CA CYS A 31 -21.41 35.23 18.05
C CYS A 31 -21.91 34.00 17.27
N SER A 32 -22.97 33.36 17.76
CA SER A 32 -23.57 32.17 17.16
C SER A 32 -24.14 32.44 15.77
N LEU A 33 -24.79 33.58 15.56
CA LEU A 33 -25.30 34.00 14.25
C LEU A 33 -24.17 34.24 13.25
N ARG A 34 -23.10 34.94 13.66
CA ARG A 34 -21.90 35.15 12.81
C ARG A 34 -21.21 33.83 12.47
N PHE A 35 -21.21 32.87 13.38
CA PHE A 35 -20.69 31.54 13.11
C PHE A 35 -21.57 30.79 12.10
N GLY A 36 -22.89 30.86 12.25
CA GLY A 36 -23.86 30.34 11.28
C GLY A 36 -23.69 30.91 9.87
N GLU A 37 -23.46 32.22 9.78
CA GLU A 37 -23.18 32.89 8.50
C GLU A 37 -21.93 32.31 7.83
N LYS A 38 -20.84 32.09 8.59
CA LYS A 38 -19.63 31.44 8.06
C LYS A 38 -19.90 30.02 7.58
N LEU A 39 -20.73 29.25 8.29
CA LEU A 39 -21.07 27.88 7.89
C LEU A 39 -21.83 27.80 6.56
N SER A 40 -22.59 28.84 6.20
CA SER A 40 -23.27 28.90 4.89
C SER A 40 -22.31 28.88 3.69
N SER A 41 -21.05 29.28 3.90
CA SER A 41 -20.01 29.29 2.86
C SER A 41 -19.28 27.94 2.69
N VAL A 42 -19.53 26.99 3.58
CA VAL A 42 -18.90 25.66 3.56
C VAL A 42 -19.47 24.86 2.40
N LYS A 43 -18.61 24.50 1.44
CA LYS A 43 -18.98 23.69 0.28
C LYS A 43 -18.65 22.23 0.55
N THR A 44 -19.64 21.36 0.37
CA THR A 44 -19.44 19.91 0.35
C THR A 44 -19.58 19.38 -1.09
N SER A 45 -19.00 18.21 -1.34
CA SER A 45 -19.01 17.54 -2.65
C SER A 45 -19.75 16.21 -2.52
N ALA A 46 -21.02 16.30 -2.12
CA ALA A 46 -21.89 15.14 -2.02
C ALA A 46 -22.09 14.52 -3.40
N VAL A 47 -21.63 13.29 -3.57
CA VAL A 47 -21.87 12.47 -4.75
C VAL A 47 -22.79 11.34 -4.34
N ALA A 48 -23.81 11.05 -5.15
CA ALA A 48 -24.65 9.88 -4.93
C ALA A 48 -23.78 8.63 -4.93
N SER A 49 -23.75 7.91 -3.81
CA SER A 49 -23.08 6.61 -3.74
C SER A 49 -23.79 5.66 -4.70
N GLN A 50 -23.15 5.35 -5.83
CA GLN A 50 -23.66 4.34 -6.74
C GLN A 50 -23.34 2.97 -6.16
N ALA A 51 -24.37 2.20 -5.85
CA ALA A 51 -24.22 0.79 -5.54
C ALA A 51 -23.58 0.10 -6.74
N THR A 52 -22.34 -0.33 -6.58
CA THR A 52 -21.64 -1.12 -7.60
C THR A 52 -21.88 -2.59 -7.27
N ASP A 53 -22.33 -3.37 -8.25
CA ASP A 53 -22.35 -4.83 -8.11
C ASP A 53 -20.90 -5.32 -7.98
N VAL A 54 -20.53 -5.65 -6.74
CA VAL A 54 -19.18 -6.11 -6.39
C VAL A 54 -18.87 -7.43 -7.10
N ALA A 55 -19.86 -8.30 -7.30
CA ALA A 55 -19.66 -9.58 -7.98
C ALA A 55 -19.38 -9.38 -9.48
N ALA A 56 -20.15 -8.51 -10.14
CA ALA A 56 -19.91 -8.15 -11.53
C ALA A 56 -18.54 -7.47 -11.71
N ARG A 57 -18.18 -6.55 -10.81
CA ARG A 57 -16.87 -5.89 -10.84
C ARG A 57 -15.72 -6.88 -10.60
N ARG A 58 -15.88 -7.81 -9.67
CA ARG A 58 -14.90 -8.86 -9.38
C ARG A 58 -14.70 -9.78 -10.59
N ALA A 59 -15.77 -10.19 -11.25
CA ALA A 59 -15.69 -11.01 -12.47
C ALA A 59 -14.92 -10.27 -13.58
N GLN A 60 -15.18 -8.97 -13.75
CA GLN A 60 -14.45 -8.14 -14.71
C GLN A 60 -12.96 -8.06 -14.37
N VAL A 61 -12.62 -7.68 -13.13
CA VAL A 61 -11.22 -7.54 -12.69
C VAL A 61 -10.48 -8.88 -12.78
N SER A 62 -11.15 -9.99 -12.45
CA SER A 62 -10.58 -11.33 -12.59
C SER A 62 -10.28 -11.67 -14.05
N ALA A 63 -11.17 -11.35 -14.99
CA ALA A 63 -10.93 -11.59 -16.41
C ALA A 63 -9.76 -10.74 -16.95
N GLU A 64 -9.71 -9.46 -16.56
CA GLU A 64 -8.59 -8.55 -16.89
C GLU A 64 -7.27 -9.05 -16.30
N LEU A 65 -7.27 -9.53 -15.05
CA LEU A 65 -6.09 -10.08 -14.39
C LEU A 65 -5.55 -11.30 -15.11
N GLU A 66 -6.41 -12.23 -15.52
CA GLU A 66 -5.98 -13.42 -16.25
C GLU A 66 -5.41 -13.07 -17.63
N ALA A 67 -6.04 -12.13 -18.36
CA ALA A 67 -5.51 -11.66 -19.63
C ALA A 67 -4.11 -11.03 -19.48
N GLU A 68 -3.92 -10.17 -18.48
CA GLU A 68 -2.64 -9.50 -18.26
C GLU A 68 -1.56 -10.45 -17.70
N ARG A 69 -1.95 -11.49 -16.96
CA ARG A 69 -1.05 -12.59 -16.55
C ARG A 69 -0.53 -13.40 -17.73
N VAL A 70 -1.39 -13.73 -18.70
CA VAL A 70 -0.98 -14.42 -19.93
C VAL A 70 0.03 -13.57 -20.69
N LYS A 71 -0.25 -12.29 -20.86
CA LYS A 71 0.67 -11.33 -21.50
C LYS A 71 1.99 -11.21 -20.74
N LEU A 72 1.97 -11.13 -19.41
CA LEU A 72 3.20 -11.11 -18.62
C LEU A 72 4.03 -12.38 -18.84
N ALA A 73 3.40 -13.56 -18.88
CA ALA A 73 4.07 -14.83 -19.13
C ALA A 73 4.69 -14.91 -20.55
N GLU A 74 4.05 -14.30 -21.56
CA GLU A 74 4.64 -14.13 -22.89
C GLU A 74 5.90 -13.27 -22.86
N LEU A 75 5.86 -12.13 -22.16
CA LEU A 75 7.01 -11.23 -22.02
C LEU A 75 8.17 -11.91 -21.26
N VAL A 76 7.88 -12.73 -20.25
CA VAL A 76 8.88 -13.56 -19.56
C VAL A 76 9.52 -14.56 -20.53
N ARG A 77 8.73 -15.29 -21.32
CA ARG A 77 9.26 -16.25 -22.31
C ARG A 77 10.10 -15.57 -23.39
N ALA A 78 9.75 -14.35 -23.76
CA ALA A 78 10.52 -13.53 -24.68
C ALA A 78 11.79 -12.91 -24.05
N GLY A 79 12.09 -13.18 -22.77
CA GLY A 79 13.27 -12.66 -22.08
C GLY A 79 13.20 -11.16 -21.80
N GLN A 80 12.01 -10.56 -21.81
CA GLN A 80 11.83 -9.12 -21.62
C GLN A 80 11.78 -8.68 -20.15
N GLY A 81 11.77 -9.66 -19.24
CA GLY A 81 11.83 -9.44 -17.80
C GLY A 81 13.25 -9.30 -17.27
N ASP A 82 13.33 -9.01 -15.98
CA ASP A 82 14.56 -8.88 -15.22
C ASP A 82 15.27 -10.24 -15.14
N HIS A 83 16.49 -10.37 -15.68
CA HIS A 83 17.21 -11.65 -15.68
C HIS A 83 18.73 -11.50 -15.64
N ILE A 84 19.39 -12.59 -15.22
CA ILE A 84 20.84 -12.70 -15.27
C ILE A 84 21.25 -12.95 -16.72
N ASN A 85 22.23 -12.19 -17.21
CA ASN A 85 22.76 -12.39 -18.56
C ASN A 85 23.38 -13.80 -18.67
N PRO A 86 22.91 -14.67 -19.59
CA PRO A 86 23.45 -16.02 -19.74
C PRO A 86 24.93 -16.04 -20.17
N ALA A 87 25.42 -14.96 -20.78
CA ALA A 87 26.81 -14.82 -21.20
C ALA A 87 27.77 -14.40 -20.07
N ALA A 88 27.27 -14.04 -18.89
CA ALA A 88 28.10 -13.63 -17.75
C ALA A 88 28.93 -14.81 -17.19
N PRO A 89 30.04 -14.56 -16.47
CA PRO A 89 30.82 -15.63 -15.85
C PRO A 89 29.98 -16.54 -14.94
N PRO A 90 30.05 -17.89 -15.05
CA PRO A 90 29.20 -18.81 -14.28
C PRO A 90 29.29 -18.64 -12.76
N SER A 91 30.47 -18.28 -12.25
CA SER A 91 30.69 -17.99 -10.82
C SER A 91 29.89 -16.77 -10.35
N GLU A 92 29.85 -15.70 -11.15
CA GLU A 92 29.08 -14.49 -10.85
C GLU A 92 27.58 -14.76 -10.95
N GLN A 93 27.15 -15.52 -11.96
CA GLN A 93 25.76 -15.94 -12.07
C GLN A 93 25.32 -16.74 -10.84
N ALA A 94 26.13 -17.71 -10.39
CA ALA A 94 25.83 -18.52 -9.22
C ALA A 94 25.80 -17.68 -7.94
N SER A 95 26.76 -16.78 -7.78
CA SER A 95 26.80 -15.82 -6.66
C SER A 95 25.52 -14.97 -6.60
N LEU A 96 25.12 -14.37 -7.72
CA LEU A 96 23.93 -13.54 -7.79
C LEU A 96 22.64 -14.34 -7.53
N ARG A 97 22.51 -15.55 -8.09
CA ARG A 97 21.37 -16.45 -7.79
C ARG A 97 21.28 -16.76 -6.29
N ASN A 98 22.40 -17.09 -5.65
CA ASN A 98 22.44 -17.38 -4.22
C ASN A 98 22.06 -16.17 -3.37
N ASN A 99 22.53 -14.98 -3.74
CA ASN A 99 22.20 -13.73 -3.05
C ASN A 99 20.72 -13.35 -3.22
N ILE A 100 20.15 -13.49 -4.42
CA ILE A 100 18.72 -13.28 -4.67
C ILE A 100 17.86 -14.26 -3.87
N ALA A 101 18.23 -15.54 -3.84
CA ALA A 101 17.52 -16.55 -3.04
C ALA A 101 17.60 -16.24 -1.54
N THR A 102 18.77 -15.83 -1.05
CA THR A 102 18.97 -15.42 0.34
C THR A 102 18.15 -14.17 0.69
N MET A 103 18.14 -13.16 -0.18
CA MET A 103 17.33 -11.95 -0.03
C MET A 103 15.85 -12.30 0.06
N THR A 104 15.34 -13.15 -0.84
CA THR A 104 13.93 -13.59 -0.84
C THR A 104 13.57 -14.32 0.46
N LYS A 105 14.44 -15.20 0.96
CA LYS A 105 14.24 -15.89 2.24
C LYS A 105 14.16 -14.91 3.42
N ARG A 106 15.05 -13.91 3.46
CA ARG A 106 15.04 -12.87 4.50
C ARG A 106 13.82 -11.97 4.40
N GLU A 107 13.34 -11.68 3.20
CA GLU A 107 12.11 -10.90 3.02
C GLU A 107 10.89 -11.63 3.60
N VAL A 108 10.77 -12.94 3.36
CA VAL A 108 9.71 -13.79 3.95
C VAL A 108 9.81 -13.79 5.47
N GLU A 109 11.01 -13.92 6.03
CA GLU A 109 11.26 -13.87 7.48
C GLU A 109 10.85 -12.53 8.09
N VAL A 110 11.20 -11.40 7.44
CA VAL A 110 10.80 -10.05 7.87
C VAL A 110 9.27 -9.92 7.86
N ARG A 111 8.58 -10.39 6.82
CA ARG A 111 7.12 -10.37 6.75
C ARG A 111 6.49 -11.19 7.88
N ALA A 112 7.01 -12.40 8.13
CA ALA A 112 6.53 -13.25 9.21
C ALA A 112 6.75 -12.64 10.60
N LEU A 113 7.92 -12.03 10.85
CA LEU A 113 8.22 -11.35 12.12
C LEU A 113 7.36 -10.10 12.32
N LYS A 114 7.03 -9.36 11.25
CA LYS A 114 6.05 -8.24 11.31
C LYS A 114 4.68 -8.73 11.74
N ALA A 115 4.18 -9.81 11.14
CA ALA A 115 2.90 -10.41 11.53
C ALA A 115 2.91 -10.85 13.00
N ARG A 116 3.96 -11.57 13.41
CA ARG A 116 4.14 -12.00 14.81
C ARG A 116 4.24 -10.84 15.79
N LEU A 117 4.83 -9.72 15.40
CA LEU A 117 4.91 -8.53 16.24
C LEU A 117 3.52 -7.92 16.48
N VAL A 118 2.68 -7.88 15.44
CA VAL A 118 1.28 -7.42 15.56
C VAL A 118 0.50 -8.35 16.49
N GLU A 119 0.63 -9.66 16.31
CA GLU A 119 -0.02 -10.66 17.17
C GLU A 119 0.45 -10.57 18.63
N ALA A 120 1.76 -10.47 18.86
CA ALA A 120 2.33 -10.36 20.20
C ALA A 120 1.87 -9.08 20.92
N LYS A 121 1.79 -7.95 20.20
CA LYS A 121 1.27 -6.69 20.74
C LYS A 121 -0.21 -6.80 21.12
N ALA A 122 -0.99 -7.50 20.32
CA ALA A 122 -2.40 -7.74 20.60
C ALA A 122 -2.62 -8.70 21.79
N ALA A 123 -1.79 -9.74 21.93
CA ALA A 123 -1.96 -10.77 22.95
C ALA A 123 -1.38 -10.40 24.33
N HIS A 124 -0.26 -9.68 24.37
CA HIS A 124 0.52 -9.48 25.61
C HIS A 124 0.68 -8.01 26.02
N GLY A 125 0.16 -7.07 25.23
CA GLY A 125 0.39 -5.64 25.42
C GLY A 125 1.75 -5.19 24.91
N ALA A 126 1.86 -3.91 24.56
CA ALA A 126 3.00 -3.34 23.85
C ALA A 126 4.34 -3.45 24.61
N ASP A 127 4.31 -3.42 25.94
CA ASP A 127 5.51 -3.37 26.79
C ASP A 127 5.95 -4.74 27.32
N SER A 128 5.37 -5.82 26.81
CA SER A 128 5.74 -7.17 27.25
C SER A 128 7.14 -7.57 26.75
N ALA A 129 7.86 -8.36 27.55
CA ALA A 129 9.14 -8.94 27.16
C ALA A 129 9.06 -9.79 25.87
N ALA A 130 7.89 -10.41 25.63
CA ALA A 130 7.62 -11.16 24.40
C ALA A 130 7.60 -10.25 23.16
N VAL A 131 6.98 -9.05 23.26
CA VAL A 131 6.99 -8.05 22.18
C VAL A 131 8.40 -7.52 21.95
N ALA A 132 9.15 -7.22 23.01
CA ALA A 132 10.54 -6.75 22.90
C ALA A 132 11.44 -7.78 22.19
N ALA A 133 11.30 -9.07 22.52
CA ALA A 133 12.06 -10.14 21.88
C ALA A 133 11.75 -10.29 20.38
N VAL A 134 10.47 -10.18 19.98
CA VAL A 134 10.08 -10.24 18.56
C VAL A 134 10.53 -8.99 17.81
N ALA A 135 10.46 -7.81 18.44
CA ALA A 135 10.93 -6.56 17.87
C ALA A 135 12.45 -6.58 17.59
N SER A 136 13.25 -7.03 18.56
CA SER A 136 14.71 -7.18 18.39
C SER A 136 15.06 -8.12 17.24
N ARG A 137 14.41 -9.29 17.14
CA ARG A 137 14.61 -10.21 16.02
C ARG A 137 14.19 -9.62 14.68
N LEU A 138 13.11 -8.83 14.65
CA LEU A 138 12.67 -8.14 13.44
C LEU A 138 13.70 -7.12 12.98
N GLU A 139 14.27 -6.33 13.90
CA GLU A 139 15.33 -5.36 13.58
C GLU A 139 16.57 -6.05 12.98
N GLU A 140 17.04 -7.15 13.59
CA GLU A 140 18.15 -7.95 13.06
C GLU A 140 17.84 -8.50 11.66
N ALA A 141 16.65 -9.06 11.46
CA ALA A 141 16.23 -9.59 10.17
C ALA A 141 16.12 -8.48 9.10
N MET A 142 15.62 -7.30 9.47
CA MET A 142 15.53 -6.13 8.60
C MET A 142 16.92 -5.61 8.19
N LEU A 143 17.86 -5.53 9.13
CA LEU A 143 19.23 -5.14 8.85
C LEU A 143 19.91 -6.16 7.92
N SER A 144 19.77 -7.45 8.20
CA SER A 144 20.29 -8.53 7.35
C SER A 144 19.70 -8.48 5.94
N HIS A 145 18.39 -8.26 5.82
CA HIS A 145 17.69 -8.09 4.55
C HIS A 145 18.20 -6.86 3.78
N SER A 146 18.41 -5.72 4.46
CA SER A 146 18.96 -4.51 3.84
C SER A 146 20.35 -4.76 3.28
N ASN A 147 21.23 -5.40 4.06
CA ASN A 147 22.60 -5.68 3.65
C ASN A 147 22.65 -6.57 2.40
N ILE A 148 21.87 -7.65 2.37
CA ILE A 148 21.85 -8.55 1.20
C ILE A 148 21.20 -7.88 -0.02
N ARG A 149 20.16 -7.06 0.19
CA ARG A 149 19.54 -6.26 -0.87
C ARG A 149 20.57 -5.31 -1.50
N ASP A 150 21.37 -4.62 -0.70
CA ASP A 150 22.39 -3.70 -1.21
C ASP A 150 23.51 -4.42 -1.97
N ILE A 151 23.83 -5.65 -1.59
CA ILE A 151 24.75 -6.51 -2.36
C ILE A 151 24.13 -6.86 -3.72
N VAL A 152 22.88 -7.33 -3.74
CA VAL A 152 22.17 -7.69 -4.99
C VAL A 152 22.06 -6.47 -5.91
N LEU A 153 21.66 -5.31 -5.40
CA LEU A 153 21.54 -4.09 -6.19
C LEU A 153 22.88 -3.67 -6.78
N ARG A 154 23.98 -3.76 -6.01
CA ARG A 154 25.33 -3.49 -6.54
C ARG A 154 25.70 -4.50 -7.63
N GLN A 155 25.48 -5.79 -7.43
CA GLN A 155 25.75 -6.81 -8.45
C GLN A 155 24.94 -6.56 -9.74
N LYS A 156 23.68 -6.11 -9.64
CA LYS A 156 22.87 -5.75 -10.81
C LYS A 156 23.44 -4.58 -11.62
N THR A 157 24.32 -3.76 -11.05
CA THR A 157 25.00 -2.67 -11.77
C THR A 157 26.27 -3.11 -12.49
N ILE A 158 26.75 -4.34 -12.27
CA ILE A 158 27.94 -4.87 -12.95
C ILE A 158 27.62 -5.02 -14.45
N PRO A 159 28.38 -4.36 -15.34
CA PRO A 159 28.13 -4.41 -16.78
C PRO A 159 28.12 -5.86 -17.29
N GLY A 160 27.07 -6.23 -17.99
CA GLY A 160 26.94 -7.55 -18.60
C GLY A 160 26.55 -8.68 -17.64
N LEU A 161 26.33 -8.43 -16.34
CA LEU A 161 25.82 -9.44 -15.40
C LEU A 161 24.29 -9.49 -15.36
N TRP A 162 23.63 -8.33 -15.39
CA TRP A 162 22.18 -8.20 -15.31
C TRP A 162 21.61 -7.57 -16.57
N VAL A 163 20.48 -8.10 -17.03
CA VAL A 163 19.67 -7.51 -18.09
C VAL A 163 18.40 -7.00 -17.43
N GLY A 164 18.23 -5.67 -17.46
CA GLY A 164 17.06 -5.01 -16.89
C GLY A 164 15.81 -5.30 -17.70
N ALA A 165 14.67 -5.36 -17.02
CA ALA A 165 13.37 -5.47 -17.65
C ALA A 165 13.11 -4.33 -18.65
N THR A 166 12.40 -4.66 -19.73
CA THR A 166 11.91 -3.66 -20.67
C THR A 166 10.79 -2.82 -20.06
N ALA A 167 10.58 -1.60 -20.56
CA ALA A 167 9.48 -0.74 -20.10
C ALA A 167 8.09 -1.39 -20.29
N VAL A 168 7.92 -2.22 -21.33
CA VAL A 168 6.67 -2.95 -21.57
C VAL A 168 6.45 -4.01 -20.49
N TYR A 169 7.48 -4.77 -20.14
CA TYR A 169 7.43 -5.72 -19.04
C TYR A 169 7.09 -5.03 -17.72
N SER A 170 7.82 -3.98 -17.34
CA SER A 170 7.60 -3.29 -16.06
C SER A 170 6.19 -2.70 -15.93
N ARG A 171 5.63 -2.16 -17.03
CA ARG A 171 4.24 -1.69 -17.03
C ARG A 171 3.23 -2.82 -16.86
N THR A 172 3.44 -3.94 -17.56
CA THR A 172 2.56 -5.12 -17.50
C THR A 172 2.60 -5.74 -16.09
N GLU A 173 3.79 -5.86 -15.50
CA GLU A 173 3.98 -6.34 -14.12
C GLU A 173 3.28 -5.42 -13.11
N ALA A 174 3.42 -4.10 -13.24
CA ALA A 174 2.73 -3.12 -12.39
C ALA A 174 1.20 -3.20 -12.55
N GLN A 175 0.70 -3.44 -13.77
CA GLN A 175 -0.73 -3.61 -14.02
C GLN A 175 -1.28 -4.88 -13.35
N VAL A 176 -0.57 -6.01 -13.46
CA VAL A 176 -0.92 -7.26 -12.75
C VAL A 176 -0.94 -7.02 -11.24
N ALA A 177 0.07 -6.35 -10.69
CA ALA A 177 0.11 -6.03 -9.26
C ALA A 177 -1.07 -5.14 -8.82
N SER A 178 -1.43 -4.14 -9.63
CA SER A 178 -2.58 -3.28 -9.38
C SER A 178 -3.91 -4.06 -9.40
N LEU A 179 -4.10 -4.95 -10.37
CA LEU A 179 -5.29 -5.79 -10.48
C LEU A 179 -5.40 -6.79 -9.32
N CYS A 180 -4.29 -7.40 -8.90
CA CYS A 180 -4.25 -8.22 -7.68
C CYS A 180 -4.66 -7.41 -6.43
N ALA A 181 -4.12 -6.21 -6.26
CA ALA A 181 -4.50 -5.35 -5.13
C ALA A 181 -5.98 -4.93 -5.18
N GLN A 182 -6.53 -4.71 -6.38
CA GLN A 182 -7.97 -4.46 -6.55
C GLN A 182 -8.81 -5.69 -6.16
N MET A 183 -8.38 -6.90 -6.52
CA MET A 183 -9.05 -8.14 -6.09
C MET A 183 -9.03 -8.29 -4.56
N ASP A 184 -7.90 -8.02 -3.91
CA ASP A 184 -7.80 -8.11 -2.44
C ASP A 184 -8.78 -7.14 -1.73
N VAL A 185 -9.05 -5.98 -2.32
CA VAL A 185 -10.03 -5.00 -1.80
C VAL A 185 -11.47 -5.44 -2.04
N LEU A 186 -11.74 -6.14 -3.15
CA LEU A 186 -13.08 -6.60 -3.53
C LEU A 186 -13.52 -7.89 -2.82
N GLY A 187 -12.59 -8.63 -2.20
CA GLY A 187 -12.84 -9.90 -1.50
C GLY A 187 -13.08 -11.10 -2.42
#